data_AF-A0A8T8W921-F1
#
_entry.id   AF-A0A8T8W921-F1
#
_cell.length_a   1.000
_cell.length_b   1.000
_cell.length_c   1.000
_cell.angle_alpha   90.00
_cell.angle_beta   90.00
_cell.angle_gamma   90.00
#
_symmetry.space_group_name_H-M   'P 1'
#
loop_
_entity.id
_entity.type
_entity.pdbx_description
1 polymer ?
#
loop_
_entity_poly.entity_id
_entity_poly.type
_entity_poly.pdbx_seq_one_letter_code
_entity_poly.pdbx_strand_id
1 'polypeptide(L)'
;MRPVTRKFLVGIVAVVLLLLALGALPSYLGSGDPYYLEATPAAEADGPAYELNATEGGIAEQRFQYFFSAVEADDGRSEAYRRGPYGLKEEFSHSPFDELSTFREFAPAGAVDGDAVFVRYNDTRYRVSVVQP
;
A
#
# COMPACT_ATOMS: atom_id res chain seq x y z
N MET A 1 29.53 34.50 -31.57
CA MET A 1 28.07 34.24 -31.76
C MET A 1 27.34 35.57 -31.81
N ARG A 2 26.35 35.73 -32.70
CA ARG A 2 25.51 36.93 -32.72
C ARG A 2 24.83 37.11 -31.35
N PRO A 3 24.69 38.35 -30.84
CA PRO A 3 24.14 38.61 -29.51
C PRO A 3 22.72 38.07 -29.33
N VAL A 4 21.96 37.98 -30.43
CA VAL A 4 20.62 37.40 -30.48
C VAL A 4 20.64 35.90 -30.16
N THR A 5 21.57 35.15 -30.74
CA THR A 5 21.72 33.69 -30.50
C THR A 5 22.05 33.39 -29.04
N ARG A 6 22.85 34.24 -28.40
CA ARG A 6 23.20 34.11 -26.98
C ARG A 6 21.99 34.30 -26.06
N LYS A 7 21.14 35.30 -26.33
CA LYS A 7 19.91 35.52 -25.55
C LYS A 7 18.90 34.38 -25.71
N PHE A 8 18.75 33.85 -26.92
CA PHE A 8 17.88 32.70 -27.18
C PHE A 8 18.32 31.46 -26.40
N LEU A 9 19.63 31.17 -26.41
CA LEU A 9 20.18 30.01 -25.71
C LEU A 9 20.02 30.12 -24.19
N VAL A 10 20.19 31.32 -23.63
CA VAL A 10 19.91 31.60 -22.21
C VAL A 10 18.42 31.38 -21.89
N GLY A 11 17.52 31.81 -22.78
CA GLY A 11 16.08 31.58 -22.62
C GLY A 11 15.71 30.10 -22.57
N ILE A 12 16.28 29.28 -23.48
CA ILE A 12 16.07 27.83 -23.47
C ILE A 12 16.57 27.20 -22.17
N VAL A 13 17.78 27.54 -21.73
CA VAL A 13 18.34 27.01 -20.48
C VAL A 13 17.47 27.39 -19.28
N ALA A 14 16.97 28.63 -19.23
CA ALA A 14 16.05 29.07 -18.18
C ALA A 14 14.73 28.26 -18.18
N VAL A 15 14.16 27.99 -19.36
CA VAL A 15 12.95 27.17 -19.49
C VAL A 15 13.21 25.72 -19.06
N VAL A 16 14.33 25.13 -19.48
CA VAL A 16 14.71 23.77 -19.10
C VAL A 16 14.90 23.66 -17.59
N LEU A 17 15.57 24.63 -16.95
CA LEU A 17 15.74 24.66 -15.50
C LEU A 17 14.41 24.81 -14.76
N LEU A 18 13.49 25.62 -15.30
CA LEU A 18 12.16 25.80 -14.72
C LEU A 18 11.35 24.51 -14.83
N LEU A 19 11.37 23.84 -15.99
CA LEU A 19 10.72 22.55 -16.18
C LEU A 19 11.35 21.45 -15.33
N LEU A 20 12.67 21.45 -15.12
CA LEU A 20 13.36 20.51 -14.24
C LEU A 20 12.95 20.74 -12.77
N ALA A 21 12.84 22.00 -12.35
CA ALA A 21 12.36 22.34 -11.01
C ALA A 21 10.89 21.94 -10.80
N LEU A 22 10.04 22.14 -11.80
CA LEU A 22 8.65 21.65 -11.76
C LEU A 22 8.55 20.12 -11.86
N GLY A 23 9.43 19.46 -12.60
CA GLY A 23 9.51 18.00 -12.70
C GLY A 23 10.10 17.32 -11.46
N ALA A 24 10.80 18.07 -10.61
CA ALA A 24 11.33 17.60 -9.33
C ALA A 24 10.37 17.83 -8.14
N LEU A 25 9.31 18.62 -8.32
CA LEU A 25 8.27 18.79 -7.31
C LEU A 25 7.50 17.49 -6.97
N PRO A 26 7.14 16.60 -7.94
CA PRO A 26 6.47 15.33 -7.63
C PRO A 26 7.32 14.39 -6.78
N SER A 27 8.65 14.35 -7.00
CA SER A 27 9.53 13.42 -6.28
C SER A 27 9.81 13.86 -4.85
N TYR A 28 9.70 15.16 -4.53
CA TYR A 28 9.83 15.67 -3.16
C TYR A 28 8.55 15.55 -2.32
N LEU A 29 7.44 15.18 -2.96
CA LEU A 29 6.12 15.01 -2.35
C LEU A 29 5.81 13.56 -1.94
N GLY A 30 6.74 12.62 -2.16
CA GLY A 30 6.64 11.22 -1.74
C GLY A 30 6.97 10.98 -0.26
N SER A 31 6.54 11.88 0.63
CA SER A 31 6.84 11.89 2.08
C SER A 31 5.64 11.59 2.98
N GLY A 32 4.60 10.94 2.44
CA GLY A 32 3.48 10.49 3.27
C GLY A 32 3.89 9.41 4.26
N ASP A 33 3.20 9.38 5.40
CA ASP A 33 3.40 8.35 6.43
C ASP A 33 3.23 6.95 5.84
N PRO A 34 4.18 6.03 6.07
CA PRO A 34 4.09 4.67 5.57
C PRO A 34 3.11 3.86 6.43
N TYR A 35 2.23 3.12 5.78
CA TYR A 35 1.31 2.17 6.39
C TYR A 35 1.63 0.78 5.89
N TYR A 36 1.65 -0.18 6.81
CA TYR A 36 1.95 -1.58 6.54
C TYR A 36 0.75 -2.42 6.93
N LEU A 37 0.43 -3.42 6.12
CA LEU A 37 -0.47 -4.48 6.54
C LEU A 37 0.37 -5.55 7.23
N GLU A 38 0.10 -5.78 8.51
CA GLU A 38 0.79 -6.79 9.31
C GLU A 38 -0.10 -8.03 9.41
N ALA A 39 0.45 -9.18 9.03
CA ALA A 39 -0.17 -10.49 9.10
C ALA A 39 0.61 -11.36 10.09
N THR A 40 0.26 -11.26 11.37
CA THR A 40 0.93 -12.06 12.41
C THR A 40 0.28 -13.44 12.50
N PRO A 41 1.03 -14.56 12.47
CA PRO A 41 0.45 -15.87 12.74
C PRO A 41 -0.10 -15.91 14.16
N ALA A 42 -1.39 -16.22 14.29
CA ALA A 42 -2.08 -16.39 15.56
C ALA A 42 -2.22 -17.89 15.86
N ALA A 43 -2.16 -18.26 17.14
CA ALA A 43 -2.43 -19.64 17.54
C ALA A 43 -3.80 -20.10 17.02
N GLU A 44 -3.91 -21.37 16.63
CA GLU A 44 -5.19 -22.04 16.37
C GLU A 44 -6.00 -22.05 17.67
N ALA A 45 -6.70 -20.95 17.93
CA ALA A 45 -7.82 -20.94 18.86
C ALA A 45 -9.10 -21.24 18.06
N ASP A 46 -10.08 -21.90 18.71
CA ASP A 46 -11.44 -22.22 18.22
C ASP A 46 -12.30 -20.97 17.90
N GLY A 47 -11.68 -19.85 17.55
CA GLY A 47 -12.35 -18.61 17.20
C GLY A 47 -12.70 -18.56 15.72
N PRO A 48 -13.82 -17.92 15.36
CA PRO A 48 -14.20 -17.72 13.97
C PRO A 48 -13.12 -16.91 13.24
N ALA A 49 -12.83 -17.28 11.99
CA ALA A 49 -11.90 -16.60 11.10
C ALA A 49 -12.49 -16.55 9.69
N TYR A 50 -12.12 -15.54 8.91
CA TYR A 50 -12.49 -15.47 7.50
C TYR A 50 -11.65 -16.48 6.70
N GLU A 51 -12.29 -17.45 6.06
CA GLU A 51 -11.60 -18.43 5.22
C GLU A 51 -11.31 -17.83 3.83
N LEU A 52 -10.03 -17.55 3.57
CA LEU A 52 -9.57 -17.05 2.29
C LEU A 52 -9.09 -18.24 1.44
N ASN A 53 -9.92 -18.69 0.52
CA ASN A 53 -9.51 -19.63 -0.53
C ASN A 53 -8.98 -18.85 -1.73
N ALA A 54 -7.67 -18.60 -1.74
CA ALA A 54 -6.99 -18.03 -2.91
C ALA A 54 -6.29 -19.14 -3.69
N THR A 55 -6.55 -19.20 -4.99
CA THR A 55 -5.78 -20.00 -5.93
C THR A 55 -4.57 -19.19 -6.39
N GLU A 56 -3.40 -19.84 -6.47
CA GLU A 56 -2.19 -19.22 -7.03
C GLU A 56 -2.44 -18.64 -8.43
N GLY A 57 -2.08 -17.39 -8.64
CA GLY A 57 -2.33 -16.62 -9.87
C GLY A 57 -3.80 -16.19 -10.06
N GLY A 58 -4.63 -16.30 -9.03
CA GLY A 58 -6.06 -15.99 -9.09
C GLY A 58 -6.40 -14.51 -8.84
N ILE A 59 -7.67 -14.16 -9.08
CA ILE A 59 -8.20 -12.79 -8.82
C ILE A 59 -8.06 -12.40 -7.34
N ALA A 60 -8.06 -13.38 -6.42
CA ALA A 60 -7.88 -13.15 -4.99
C ALA A 60 -6.49 -12.61 -4.66
N GLU A 61 -5.42 -13.10 -5.30
CA GLU A 61 -4.06 -12.60 -5.07
C GLU A 61 -3.90 -11.15 -5.49
N GLN A 62 -4.48 -10.82 -6.64
CA GLN A 62 -4.44 -9.46 -7.14
C GLN A 62 -5.31 -8.49 -6.31
N ARG A 63 -6.33 -9.00 -5.64
CA ARG A 63 -7.21 -8.24 -4.75
C ARG A 63 -6.67 -8.10 -3.33
N PHE A 64 -5.81 -9.01 -2.88
CA PHE A 64 -5.25 -9.03 -1.54
C PHE A 64 -3.72 -9.01 -1.54
N GLN A 65 -3.13 -8.20 -2.42
CA GLN A 65 -1.68 -8.13 -2.64
C GLN A 65 -0.91 -7.76 -1.35
N TYR A 66 -1.49 -6.91 -0.49
CA TYR A 66 -0.83 -6.51 0.76
C TYR A 66 -0.87 -7.64 1.79
N PHE A 67 -1.96 -8.40 1.87
CA PHE A 67 -2.02 -9.60 2.70
C PHE A 67 -1.01 -10.67 2.25
N PHE A 68 -0.93 -10.99 0.95
CA PHE A 68 0.01 -12.01 0.47
C PHE A 68 1.46 -11.59 0.67
N SER A 69 1.81 -10.34 0.33
CA SER A 69 3.16 -9.84 0.60
C SER A 69 3.51 -9.86 2.09
N ALA A 70 2.56 -9.61 2.99
CA ALA A 70 2.78 -9.71 4.44
C ALA A 70 2.99 -11.16 4.91
N VAL A 71 2.28 -12.13 4.32
CA VAL A 71 2.42 -13.55 4.65
C VAL A 71 3.75 -14.12 4.11
N GLU A 72 4.23 -13.64 2.98
CA GLU A 72 5.52 -14.02 2.39
C GLU A 72 6.73 -13.34 3.04
N ALA A 73 6.51 -12.20 3.70
CA ALA A 73 7.57 -11.43 4.35
C ALA A 73 8.06 -12.07 5.65
N ASP A 74 9.39 -12.09 5.85
CA ASP A 74 10.03 -12.63 7.05
C ASP A 74 9.61 -11.92 8.34
N ASP A 75 9.25 -10.64 8.26
CA ASP A 75 8.80 -9.80 9.38
C ASP A 75 7.27 -9.76 9.54
N GLY A 76 6.53 -10.48 8.68
CA GLY A 76 5.07 -10.53 8.69
C GLY A 76 4.40 -9.24 8.21
N ARG A 77 5.12 -8.34 7.51
CA ARG A 77 4.63 -7.03 7.09
C ARG A 77 4.66 -6.89 5.57
N SER A 78 3.59 -6.30 5.03
CA SER A 78 3.48 -6.00 3.61
C SER A 78 4.47 -4.93 3.18
N GLU A 79 4.55 -4.68 1.87
CA GLU A 79 5.19 -3.47 1.38
C GLU A 79 4.50 -2.19 1.92
N ALA A 80 5.28 -1.12 2.06
CA ALA A 80 4.82 0.15 2.62
C ALA A 80 3.87 0.88 1.65
N TYR A 81 2.61 1.04 2.03
CA TYR A 81 1.68 1.95 1.38
C TYR A 81 1.88 3.38 1.90
N ARG A 82 2.25 4.31 1.01
CA ARG A 82 2.37 5.73 1.37
C ARG A 82 1.17 6.50 0.87
N ARG A 83 0.53 7.29 1.73
CA ARG A 83 -0.48 8.25 1.27
C ARG A 83 0.20 9.33 0.43
N GLY A 84 -0.50 9.82 -0.60
CA GLY A 84 -0.05 10.95 -1.39
C GLY A 84 0.11 12.22 -0.54
N PRO A 85 0.86 13.22 -1.05
CA PRO A 85 1.25 14.45 -0.35
C PRO A 85 0.10 15.30 0.24
N TYR A 86 -1.13 15.10 -0.23
CA TYR A 86 -2.29 15.86 0.21
C TYR A 86 -3.28 15.03 1.03
N GLY A 87 -2.89 13.83 1.48
CA GLY A 87 -3.80 12.90 2.17
C GLY A 87 -4.94 12.37 1.28
N LEU A 88 -5.02 12.86 0.04
CA LEU A 88 -5.79 12.25 -1.02
C LEU A 88 -5.12 10.90 -1.29
N LYS A 89 -5.89 9.82 -1.09
CA LYS A 89 -5.57 8.54 -1.72
C LYS A 89 -5.23 8.87 -3.18
N GLU A 90 -4.19 8.28 -3.75
CA GLU A 90 -4.25 8.10 -5.20
C GLU A 90 -5.53 7.28 -5.41
N GLU A 91 -6.62 7.93 -5.84
CA GLU A 91 -7.99 7.38 -5.88
C GLU A 91 -8.10 6.12 -6.77
N PHE A 92 -6.98 5.71 -7.37
CA PHE A 92 -6.81 4.60 -8.29
C PHE A 92 -5.85 3.51 -7.76
N SER A 93 -5.23 3.70 -6.61
CA SER A 93 -4.25 2.76 -6.04
C SER A 93 -4.90 1.91 -4.94
N HIS A 94 -4.91 0.59 -5.13
CA HIS A 94 -5.35 -0.38 -4.13
C HIS A 94 -4.64 -0.10 -2.81
N SER A 95 -5.35 -0.08 -1.67
CA SER A 95 -4.76 0.24 -0.36
C SER A 95 -4.93 -0.89 0.65
N PRO A 96 -3.99 -1.04 1.62
CA PRO A 96 -4.11 -2.05 2.67
C PRO A 96 -5.34 -1.84 3.56
N PHE A 97 -5.85 -0.59 3.64
CA PHE A 97 -7.09 -0.28 4.34
C PHE A 97 -8.32 -0.87 3.63
N ASP A 98 -8.32 -0.88 2.30
CA ASP A 98 -9.44 -1.42 1.52
C ASP A 98 -9.47 -2.95 1.64
N GLU A 99 -8.31 -3.61 1.66
CA GLU A 99 -8.19 -5.05 1.95
C GLU A 99 -8.69 -5.38 3.36
N LEU A 100 -8.24 -4.64 4.38
CA LEU A 100 -8.71 -4.84 5.76
C LEU A 100 -10.22 -4.63 5.89
N SER A 101 -10.76 -3.61 5.23
CA SER A 101 -12.21 -3.34 5.25
C SER A 101 -13.01 -4.47 4.60
N THR A 102 -12.49 -5.04 3.51
CA THR A 102 -13.07 -6.20 2.82
C THR A 102 -13.08 -7.41 3.76
N PHE A 103 -11.96 -7.69 4.43
CA PHE A 103 -11.90 -8.76 5.41
C PHE A 103 -12.90 -8.55 6.55
N ARG A 104 -13.08 -7.32 7.04
CA ARG A 104 -14.09 -7.01 8.07
C ARG A 104 -15.52 -7.24 7.59
N GLU A 105 -15.82 -6.92 6.34
CA GLU A 105 -17.16 -7.07 5.76
C GLU A 105 -17.54 -8.55 5.57
N PHE A 106 -16.60 -9.37 5.13
CA PHE A 106 -16.83 -10.81 4.92
C PHE A 106 -16.52 -11.68 6.15
N ALA A 107 -15.93 -11.09 7.19
CA ALA A 107 -15.59 -11.81 8.42
C ALA A 107 -16.85 -12.26 9.18
N PRO A 108 -16.88 -13.52 9.67
CA PRO A 108 -17.94 -13.97 10.56
C PRO A 108 -17.91 -13.21 11.90
N ALA A 109 -19.08 -13.12 12.57
CA ALA A 109 -19.21 -12.45 13.85
C ALA A 109 -18.23 -13.05 14.89
N GLY A 110 -17.37 -12.21 15.48
CA GLY A 110 -16.33 -12.62 16.43
C GLY A 110 -14.95 -12.88 15.83
N ALA A 111 -14.80 -12.80 14.49
CA ALA A 111 -13.49 -12.85 13.82
C ALA A 111 -12.78 -11.49 13.77
N VAL A 112 -13.46 -10.43 14.24
CA VAL A 112 -12.93 -9.08 14.36
C VAL A 112 -12.49 -8.86 15.82
N ASP A 113 -11.23 -8.52 16.01
CA ASP A 113 -10.61 -8.22 17.30
C ASP A 113 -10.16 -6.75 17.31
N GLY A 114 -11.07 -5.86 17.70
CA GLY A 114 -10.84 -4.41 17.66
C GLY A 114 -10.55 -3.93 16.23
N ASP A 115 -9.30 -3.53 15.99
CA ASP A 115 -8.84 -3.11 14.66
C ASP A 115 -8.26 -4.23 13.79
N ALA A 116 -8.09 -5.43 14.35
CA ALA A 116 -7.58 -6.58 13.63
C ALA A 116 -8.70 -7.51 13.15
N VAL A 117 -8.43 -8.28 12.09
CA VAL A 117 -9.30 -9.35 11.60
C VAL A 117 -8.53 -10.65 11.55
N PHE A 118 -9.16 -11.73 11.98
CA PHE A 118 -8.62 -13.07 11.82
C PHE A 118 -8.95 -13.62 10.43
N VAL A 119 -7.92 -13.90 9.65
CA VAL A 119 -8.00 -14.50 8.31
C VAL A 119 -7.31 -15.85 8.36
N ARG A 120 -7.93 -16.87 7.78
CA ARG A 120 -7.35 -18.19 7.63
C ARG A 120 -6.96 -18.42 6.18
N TYR A 121 -5.69 -18.75 5.96
CA TYR A 121 -5.09 -18.99 4.65
C TYR A 121 -4.09 -20.15 4.77
N ASN A 122 -4.13 -21.11 3.84
CA ASN A 122 -3.28 -22.32 3.85
C ASN A 122 -3.20 -23.00 5.23
N ASP A 123 -4.36 -23.28 5.83
CA ASP A 123 -4.52 -23.88 7.17
C ASP A 123 -3.88 -23.09 8.32
N THR A 124 -3.37 -21.88 8.07
CA THR A 124 -2.76 -21.02 9.08
C THR A 124 -3.69 -19.85 9.39
N ARG A 125 -3.87 -19.54 10.68
CA ARG A 125 -4.65 -18.40 11.15
C ARG A 125 -3.73 -17.18 11.29
N TYR A 126 -4.07 -16.10 10.61
CA TYR A 126 -3.37 -14.83 10.67
C TYR A 126 -4.24 -13.78 11.35
N ARG A 127 -3.61 -12.96 12.20
CA ARG A 127 -4.16 -11.70 12.71
C ARG A 127 -3.71 -10.60 11.77
N VAL A 128 -4.66 -10.05 11.03
CA VAL A 128 -4.41 -9.01 10.03
C VAL A 128 -4.77 -7.65 10.60
N SER A 129 -3.84 -6.71 10.59
CA SER A 129 -4.08 -5.33 11.02
C SER A 129 -3.22 -4.36 10.21
N VAL A 130 -3.61 -3.08 10.18
CA VAL A 130 -2.77 -2.05 9.55
C VAL A 130 -2.02 -1.29 10.64
N VAL A 131 -0.70 -1.25 10.51
CA VAL A 131 0.20 -0.58 11.46
C VAL A 131 0.93 0.58 10.81
N GLN A 132 1.18 1.61 11.62
CA GLN A 132 2.07 2.72 11.30
C GLN A 132 3.27 2.61 12.24
N PRO A 133 4.52 2.71 11.74
CA PRO A 133 5.72 2.68 12.58
C PRO A 133 5.86 3.92 13.46
#